data_AF-A0A925J7Q0-F1
#
_entry.id   AF-A0A925J7Q0-F1
#
_cell.length_a   1.000
_cell.length_b   1.000
_cell.length_c   1.000
_cell.angle_alpha   90.00
_cell.angle_beta   90.00
_cell.angle_gamma   90.00
#
_symmetry.space_group_name_H-M   'P 1'
#
loop_
_entity.id
_entity.type
_entity.pdbx_description
1 polymer ?
#
loop_
_entity_poly.entity_id
_entity_poly.type
_entity_poly.pdbx_seq_one_letter_code
_entity_poly.pdbx_strand_id
1 'polypeptide(L)'
;MDEIPPAVVRISPDSNAVNVRAGGIGINFDEVISERPQGMPDLADLFLISPSRGRNQIEWHRTRLEVRPRGGFKPNTTYRVTMLPGLMDLDGNVDSTGVSIVFSTGPTLATGTISGRVFDWMDEKPAPRAMVEAIVLADSQRYVTMADSLGHYELHNLAAGTYVLRGIVDQNRNRDLDPRELYDTLTVTVQDSLKRELHAIPRDTLGPGIERVEIMDSLHLRLRFDRALDTAQTIVPTMFTLKKGDSTAIAITQAIGGRAFKRTQDDSARAKAVQDSIR
;
A
#
# COMPACT_ATOMS: atom_id res chain seq x y z
N MET A 1 -25.46 -33.20 -5.16
CA MET A 1 -24.62 -32.01 -5.41
C MET A 1 -23.40 -32.20 -4.55
N ASP A 2 -22.22 -31.89 -5.06
CA ASP A 2 -21.01 -31.91 -4.25
C ASP A 2 -21.07 -30.75 -3.25
N GLU A 3 -20.68 -31.01 -2.01
CA GLU A 3 -20.70 -30.04 -0.90
C GLU A 3 -19.32 -29.92 -0.23
N ILE A 4 -18.32 -30.63 -0.75
CA ILE A 4 -16.98 -30.68 -0.18
C ILE A 4 -16.15 -29.55 -0.81
N PRO A 5 -15.49 -28.69 -0.01
CA PRO A 5 -14.62 -27.65 -0.55
C PRO A 5 -13.28 -28.23 -1.05
N PRO A 6 -12.59 -27.52 -1.95
CA PRO A 6 -11.31 -27.97 -2.50
C PRO A 6 -10.25 -28.10 -1.42
N ALA A 7 -9.59 -29.26 -1.36
CA ALA A 7 -8.55 -29.54 -0.38
C ALA A 7 -7.15 -29.36 -0.95
N VAL A 8 -6.25 -28.79 -0.15
CA VAL A 8 -4.84 -28.68 -0.52
C VAL A 8 -4.17 -30.05 -0.45
N VAL A 9 -3.75 -30.58 -1.59
CA VAL A 9 -3.03 -31.86 -1.72
C VAL A 9 -1.54 -31.68 -1.49
N ARG A 10 -0.97 -30.59 -1.99
CA ARG A 10 0.48 -30.33 -1.90
C ARG A 10 0.79 -28.86 -1.97
N ILE A 11 1.78 -28.44 -1.18
CA ILE A 11 2.41 -27.12 -1.27
C ILE A 11 3.89 -27.31 -1.53
N SER A 12 4.46 -26.51 -2.43
CA SER A 12 5.89 -26.47 -2.69
C SER A 12 6.34 -25.02 -2.77
N PRO A 13 7.39 -24.58 -2.03
CA PRO A 13 8.24 -25.38 -1.14
C PRO A 13 7.51 -25.87 0.12
N ASP A 14 8.06 -26.91 0.74
CA ASP A 14 7.57 -27.41 2.03
C ASP A 14 7.74 -26.35 3.13
N SER A 15 6.86 -26.37 4.12
CA SER A 15 6.98 -25.47 5.27
C SER A 15 8.25 -25.77 6.06
N ASN A 16 8.88 -24.72 6.58
CA ASN A 16 10.19 -24.67 7.22
C ASN A 16 11.39 -25.08 6.33
N ALA A 17 11.21 -25.22 5.01
CA ALA A 17 12.32 -25.44 4.10
C ALA A 17 13.30 -24.25 4.10
N VAL A 18 14.59 -24.55 3.95
CA VAL A 18 15.68 -23.57 3.83
C VAL A 18 16.41 -23.77 2.50
N ASN A 19 17.19 -22.76 2.09
CA ASN A 19 17.93 -22.73 0.82
C ASN A 19 17.02 -22.97 -0.40
N VAL A 20 15.76 -22.52 -0.32
CA VAL A 20 14.77 -22.66 -1.39
C VAL A 20 15.20 -21.84 -2.62
N ARG A 21 15.14 -22.47 -3.79
CA ARG A 21 15.44 -21.84 -5.11
C ARG A 21 14.24 -21.80 -6.05
N ALA A 22 13.03 -21.94 -5.51
CA ALA A 22 11.80 -21.96 -6.31
C ALA A 22 11.52 -20.58 -6.94
N GLY A 23 10.98 -20.58 -8.17
CA GLY A 23 10.50 -19.36 -8.82
C GLY A 23 9.14 -18.88 -8.30
N GLY A 24 8.38 -19.76 -7.64
CA GLY A 24 7.06 -19.49 -7.07
C GLY A 24 6.66 -20.51 -6.03
N ILE A 25 5.54 -20.26 -5.35
CA ILE A 25 4.88 -21.24 -4.47
C ILE A 25 3.81 -21.95 -5.31
N GLY A 26 3.96 -23.25 -5.49
CA GLY A 26 2.96 -24.10 -6.12
C GLY A 26 2.02 -24.69 -5.07
N ILE A 27 0.71 -24.52 -5.27
CA ILE A 27 -0.33 -25.12 -4.43
C ILE A 27 -1.21 -25.97 -5.33
N ASN A 28 -1.28 -27.27 -5.03
CA ASN A 28 -2.07 -28.24 -5.75
C ASN A 28 -3.31 -28.62 -4.94
N PHE A 29 -4.43 -28.74 -5.64
CA PHE A 29 -5.73 -29.09 -5.10
C PHE A 29 -6.19 -30.44 -5.68
N ASP A 30 -7.10 -31.11 -4.98
CA ASP A 30 -7.73 -32.35 -5.43
C ASP A 30 -8.77 -32.13 -6.52
N GLU A 31 -9.27 -30.90 -6.66
CA GLU A 31 -10.26 -30.51 -7.66
C GLU A 31 -9.98 -29.14 -8.31
N VAL A 32 -10.88 -28.69 -9.18
CA VAL A 32 -10.72 -27.45 -9.95
C VAL A 32 -11.20 -26.25 -9.13
N ILE A 33 -10.29 -25.31 -8.90
CA ILE A 33 -10.58 -24.08 -8.16
C ILE A 33 -11.12 -22.99 -9.10
N SER A 34 -12.00 -22.15 -8.58
CA SER A 34 -12.50 -20.96 -9.26
C SER A 34 -11.46 -19.84 -9.28
N GLU A 35 -11.47 -19.03 -10.35
CA GLU A 35 -10.68 -17.79 -10.44
C GLU A 35 -11.24 -16.65 -9.59
N ARG A 36 -12.47 -16.81 -9.06
CA ARG A 36 -13.14 -15.82 -8.22
C ARG A 36 -13.31 -16.36 -6.81
N PRO A 37 -12.46 -15.97 -5.85
CA PRO A 37 -12.66 -16.35 -4.46
C PRO A 37 -13.89 -15.66 -3.85
N GLN A 38 -14.43 -16.23 -2.78
CA GLN A 38 -15.47 -15.61 -1.98
C GLN A 38 -14.88 -14.50 -1.08
N GLY A 39 -15.50 -13.33 -1.10
CA GLY A 39 -15.17 -12.23 -0.18
C GLY A 39 -13.91 -11.43 -0.54
N MET A 40 -13.26 -11.74 -1.68
CA MET A 40 -12.12 -11.00 -2.22
C MET A 40 -12.35 -10.65 -3.71
N PRO A 41 -11.75 -9.58 -4.24
CA PRO A 41 -11.89 -9.20 -5.65
C PRO A 41 -11.33 -10.23 -6.62
N ASP A 42 -10.15 -10.78 -6.32
CA ASP A 42 -9.52 -11.86 -7.10
C ASP A 42 -8.61 -12.74 -6.24
N LEU A 43 -8.05 -13.79 -6.86
CA LEU A 43 -7.15 -14.74 -6.21
C LEU A 43 -5.89 -14.09 -5.62
N ALA A 44 -5.37 -13.00 -6.18
CA ALA A 44 -4.16 -12.36 -5.67
C ALA A 44 -4.37 -11.78 -4.27
N ASP A 45 -5.60 -11.30 -4.01
CA ASP A 45 -6.00 -10.78 -2.71
C ASP A 45 -6.29 -11.90 -1.70
N LEU A 46 -6.40 -13.16 -2.12
CA LEU A 46 -6.50 -14.28 -1.17
C LEU A 46 -5.17 -14.59 -0.46
N PHE A 47 -4.04 -14.18 -1.04
CA PHE A 47 -2.71 -14.47 -0.50
C PHE A 47 -2.07 -13.26 0.17
N LEU A 48 -1.53 -13.46 1.37
CA LEU A 48 -0.61 -12.55 2.03
C LEU A 48 0.80 -13.13 1.97
N ILE A 49 1.73 -12.42 1.34
CA ILE A 49 3.14 -12.79 1.28
C ILE A 49 3.95 -11.76 2.04
N SER A 50 4.75 -12.21 3.01
CA SER A 50 5.62 -11.37 3.82
C SER A 50 7.04 -11.91 3.78
N PRO A 51 8.06 -11.10 3.43
CA PRO A 51 7.95 -9.73 2.94
C PRO A 51 7.42 -9.66 1.49
N SER A 52 6.73 -8.57 1.13
CA SER A 52 6.32 -8.27 -0.26
C SER A 52 6.59 -6.80 -0.63
N ARG A 53 6.49 -6.48 -1.93
CA ARG A 53 6.66 -5.12 -2.48
C ARG A 53 5.40 -4.64 -3.20
N GLY A 54 4.24 -5.08 -2.74
CA GLY A 54 2.93 -4.83 -3.33
C GLY A 54 2.25 -6.11 -3.81
N ARG A 55 1.25 -5.94 -4.68
CA ARG A 55 0.32 -7.01 -5.11
C ARG A 55 1.02 -8.23 -5.68
N ASN A 56 0.57 -9.41 -5.24
CA ASN A 56 1.11 -10.71 -5.67
C ASN A 56 0.74 -11.02 -7.13
N GLN A 57 1.51 -11.90 -7.74
CA GLN A 57 1.24 -12.48 -9.06
C GLN A 57 0.73 -13.90 -8.86
N ILE A 58 -0.45 -14.20 -9.42
CA ILE A 58 -1.07 -15.52 -9.39
C ILE A 58 -1.23 -16.03 -10.81
N GLU A 59 -0.77 -17.26 -11.05
CA GLU A 59 -1.07 -18.02 -12.26
C GLU A 59 -2.01 -19.16 -11.89
N TRP A 60 -3.18 -19.22 -12.52
CA TRP A 60 -4.19 -20.24 -12.30
C TRP A 60 -4.11 -21.33 -13.37
N HIS A 61 -4.09 -22.58 -12.93
CA HIS A 61 -3.98 -23.76 -13.77
C HIS A 61 -5.01 -24.83 -13.37
N ARG A 62 -6.26 -24.43 -13.17
CA ARG A 62 -7.39 -25.28 -12.77
C ARG A 62 -7.25 -25.93 -11.40
N THR A 63 -6.41 -26.94 -11.26
CA THR A 63 -6.17 -27.67 -10.00
C THR A 63 -4.87 -27.23 -9.32
N ARG A 64 -4.26 -26.16 -9.81
CA ARG A 64 -3.00 -25.61 -9.29
C ARG A 64 -3.00 -24.10 -9.35
N LEU A 65 -2.48 -23.48 -8.29
CA LEU A 65 -2.08 -22.08 -8.26
C LEU A 65 -0.56 -21.99 -8.20
N GLU A 66 -0.01 -21.03 -8.93
CA GLU A 66 1.36 -20.59 -8.75
C GLU A 66 1.38 -19.13 -8.26
N VAL A 67 1.90 -18.96 -7.05
CA VAL A 67 1.88 -17.70 -6.30
C VAL A 67 3.29 -17.13 -6.28
N ARG A 68 3.46 -15.84 -6.61
CA ARG A 68 4.75 -15.15 -6.56
C ARG A 68 4.62 -13.74 -5.99
N PRO A 69 5.54 -13.28 -5.13
CA PRO A 69 5.59 -11.88 -4.74
C PRO A 69 6.01 -11.02 -5.94
N ARG A 70 5.56 -9.75 -5.96
CA ARG A 70 5.98 -8.78 -6.98
C ARG A 70 7.50 -8.63 -6.99
N GLY A 71 8.12 -8.90 -8.14
CA GLY A 71 9.58 -8.83 -8.29
C GLY A 71 10.33 -10.08 -7.83
N GLY A 72 9.62 -11.17 -7.49
CA GLY A 72 10.20 -12.46 -7.15
C GLY A 72 10.78 -12.55 -5.73
N PHE A 73 11.25 -13.74 -5.37
CA PHE A 73 11.88 -13.97 -4.07
C PHE A 73 13.29 -13.39 -4.02
N LYS A 74 13.60 -12.72 -2.91
CA LYS A 74 14.94 -12.23 -2.59
C LYS A 74 15.78 -13.37 -2.02
N PRO A 75 17.10 -13.38 -2.28
CA PRO A 75 18.01 -14.32 -1.62
C PRO A 75 18.07 -14.04 -0.12
N ASN A 76 18.46 -15.03 0.68
CA ASN A 76 18.66 -14.91 2.14
C ASN A 76 17.48 -14.29 2.89
N THR A 77 16.26 -14.59 2.48
CA THR A 77 15.04 -13.99 3.01
C THR A 77 14.08 -15.08 3.45
N THR A 78 13.51 -14.91 4.65
CA THR A 78 12.40 -15.76 5.13
C THR A 78 11.09 -15.21 4.60
N TYR A 79 10.30 -16.09 4.00
CA TYR A 79 8.99 -15.78 3.47
C TYR A 79 7.93 -16.53 4.26
N ARG A 80 6.91 -15.81 4.73
CA ARG A 80 5.65 -16.36 5.20
C ARG A 80 4.59 -16.11 4.15
N VAL A 81 3.88 -17.17 3.77
CA VAL A 81 2.79 -17.12 2.80
C VAL A 81 1.55 -17.64 3.48
N THR A 82 0.52 -16.81 3.55
CA THR A 82 -0.78 -17.15 4.13
C THR A 82 -1.83 -17.08 3.03
N MET A 83 -2.50 -18.19 2.76
CA MET A 83 -3.78 -18.21 2.05
C MET A 83 -4.89 -17.95 3.06
N LEU A 84 -5.67 -16.91 2.83
CA LEU A 84 -6.83 -16.59 3.65
C LEU A 84 -8.01 -17.49 3.27
N PRO A 85 -9.00 -17.67 4.17
CA PRO A 85 -10.27 -18.32 3.83
C PRO A 85 -10.97 -17.64 2.65
N GLY A 86 -11.70 -18.42 1.85
CA GLY A 86 -12.49 -17.93 0.72
C GLY A 86 -12.13 -18.54 -0.64
N LEU A 87 -11.19 -19.49 -0.71
CA LEU A 87 -11.00 -20.28 -1.93
C LEU A 87 -12.27 -21.08 -2.22
N MET A 88 -12.65 -21.25 -3.48
CA MET A 88 -13.82 -22.07 -3.82
C MET A 88 -13.59 -22.89 -5.08
N ASP A 89 -14.32 -23.98 -5.24
CA ASP A 89 -14.36 -24.78 -6.46
C ASP A 89 -15.25 -24.13 -7.54
N LEU A 90 -15.51 -24.85 -8.63
CA LEU A 90 -16.43 -24.41 -9.68
C LEU A 90 -17.92 -24.57 -9.33
N ASP A 91 -18.25 -25.41 -8.35
CA ASP A 91 -19.61 -25.69 -7.90
C ASP A 91 -20.08 -24.74 -6.78
N GLY A 92 -19.17 -23.91 -6.26
CA GLY A 92 -19.42 -22.89 -5.23
C GLY A 92 -19.12 -23.33 -3.80
N ASN A 93 -18.46 -24.47 -3.59
CA ASN A 93 -18.05 -24.93 -2.27
C ASN A 93 -16.83 -24.14 -1.79
N VAL A 94 -16.94 -23.52 -0.62
CA VAL A 94 -15.94 -22.56 -0.13
C VAL A 94 -15.08 -23.19 0.97
N ASP A 95 -13.77 -23.14 0.76
CA ASP A 95 -12.78 -23.40 1.81
C ASP A 95 -12.79 -22.25 2.82
N SER A 96 -13.29 -22.56 4.02
CA SER A 96 -13.33 -21.65 5.17
C SER A 96 -12.05 -21.70 6.00
N THR A 97 -11.08 -22.53 5.61
CA THR A 97 -9.79 -22.66 6.27
C THR A 97 -8.75 -21.77 5.60
N GLY A 98 -7.78 -21.31 6.39
CA GLY A 98 -6.59 -20.65 5.89
C GLY A 98 -5.40 -21.57 6.06
N VAL A 99 -4.43 -21.48 5.15
CA VAL A 99 -3.15 -22.21 5.27
C VAL A 99 -2.00 -21.22 5.33
N SER A 100 -1.01 -21.50 6.17
CA SER A 100 0.22 -20.72 6.23
C SER A 100 1.43 -21.62 6.12
N ILE A 101 2.37 -21.22 5.27
CA ILE A 101 3.69 -21.82 5.17
C ILE A 101 4.76 -20.77 5.45
N VAL A 102 5.91 -21.23 5.93
CA VAL A 102 7.11 -20.41 6.10
C VAL A 102 8.27 -21.12 5.42
N PHE A 103 9.13 -20.42 4.70
CA PHE A 103 10.36 -20.99 4.15
C PHE A 103 11.44 -19.91 4.03
N SER A 104 12.69 -20.32 3.77
CA SER A 104 13.80 -19.39 3.53
C SER A 104 14.49 -19.69 2.22
N THR A 105 14.80 -18.63 1.47
CA THR A 105 15.74 -18.71 0.34
C THR A 105 17.21 -18.74 0.79
N GLY A 106 17.47 -18.52 2.07
CA GLY A 106 18.78 -18.65 2.71
C GLY A 106 18.86 -19.85 3.65
N PRO A 107 19.97 -19.97 4.41
CA PRO A 107 20.22 -21.13 5.25
C PRO A 107 19.43 -21.16 6.56
N THR A 108 18.80 -20.05 6.96
CA THR A 108 18.13 -19.89 8.25
C THR A 108 16.75 -19.27 8.10
N LEU A 109 15.87 -19.56 9.06
CA LEU A 109 14.56 -18.92 9.20
C LEU A 109 14.64 -17.77 10.20
N ALA A 110 14.08 -16.63 9.84
CA ALA A 110 13.92 -15.51 10.74
C ALA A 110 12.79 -15.82 11.75
N THR A 111 12.99 -15.41 13.00
CA THR A 111 12.10 -15.72 14.14
C THR A 111 11.49 -14.47 14.76
N GLY A 112 11.88 -13.27 14.31
CA GLY A 112 11.42 -12.01 14.86
C GLY A 112 9.89 -11.91 14.85
N THR A 113 9.31 -11.37 15.92
CA THR A 113 7.86 -11.18 16.06
C THR A 113 7.54 -9.77 16.53
N ILE A 114 6.57 -9.12 15.88
CA ILE A 114 5.94 -7.89 16.39
C ILE A 114 4.48 -8.20 16.69
N SER A 115 4.03 -7.95 17.91
CA SER A 115 2.64 -8.15 18.29
C SER A 115 2.05 -6.94 19.00
N GLY A 116 0.72 -6.89 19.09
CA GLY A 116 0.07 -5.80 19.78
C GLY A 116 -1.42 -5.74 19.54
N ARG A 117 -1.97 -4.54 19.72
CA ARG A 117 -3.36 -4.20 19.38
C ARG A 117 -3.42 -2.93 18.57
N VAL A 118 -4.36 -2.87 17.63
CA VAL A 118 -4.76 -1.64 16.93
C VAL A 118 -6.03 -1.11 17.56
N PHE A 119 -6.05 0.17 17.85
CA PHE A 119 -7.23 0.88 18.35
C PHE A 119 -7.66 1.94 17.34
N ASP A 120 -8.97 2.03 17.11
CA ASP A 120 -9.59 3.24 16.59
C ASP A 120 -9.63 4.23 17.75
N TRP A 121 -8.76 5.24 17.70
CA TRP A 121 -8.64 6.21 18.77
C TRP A 121 -9.85 7.15 18.86
N MET A 122 -10.55 7.40 17.75
CA MET A 122 -11.71 8.30 17.73
C MET A 122 -12.90 7.66 18.44
N ASP A 123 -13.08 6.36 18.24
CA ASP A 123 -14.18 5.59 18.83
C ASP A 123 -13.79 4.90 20.15
N GLU A 124 -12.53 5.06 20.60
CA GLU A 124 -11.93 4.42 21.78
C GLU A 124 -12.14 2.90 21.83
N LYS A 125 -12.07 2.25 20.66
CA LYS A 125 -12.37 0.82 20.51
C LYS A 125 -11.22 0.07 19.84
N PRO A 126 -11.07 -1.24 20.10
CA PRO A 126 -10.22 -2.06 19.25
C PRO A 126 -10.68 -1.96 17.80
N ALA A 127 -9.72 -1.91 16.87
CA ALA A 127 -9.98 -1.86 15.44
C ALA A 127 -9.92 -3.28 14.84
N PRO A 128 -11.06 -4.00 14.76
CA PRO A 128 -11.05 -5.34 14.20
C PRO A 128 -10.67 -5.30 12.73
N ARG A 129 -9.93 -6.30 12.26
CA ARG A 129 -9.50 -6.41 10.86
C ARG A 129 -8.67 -5.22 10.37
N ALA A 130 -8.09 -4.41 11.26
CA ALA A 130 -7.10 -3.43 10.86
C ALA A 130 -5.92 -4.11 10.15
N MET A 131 -5.43 -3.52 9.07
CA MET A 131 -4.24 -3.98 8.39
C MET A 131 -3.01 -3.46 9.14
N VAL A 132 -2.07 -4.34 9.45
CA VAL A 132 -0.81 -3.95 10.09
C VAL A 132 0.36 -4.34 9.21
N GLU A 133 1.25 -3.38 8.98
CA GLU A 133 2.45 -3.61 8.18
C GLU A 133 3.72 -3.10 8.86
N ALA A 134 4.80 -3.86 8.74
CA ALA A 134 6.15 -3.45 9.10
C ALA A 134 6.97 -3.27 7.82
N ILE A 135 7.41 -2.05 7.57
CA ILE A 135 8.09 -1.64 6.35
C ILE A 135 9.59 -1.49 6.64
N VAL A 136 10.42 -2.21 5.90
CA VAL A 136 11.88 -2.09 5.95
C VAL A 136 12.27 -0.75 5.31
N LEU A 137 12.93 0.12 6.06
CA LEU A 137 13.33 1.46 5.57
C LEU A 137 14.29 1.41 4.37
N ALA A 138 15.16 0.39 4.32
CA ALA A 138 16.22 0.31 3.33
C ALA A 138 15.71 -0.04 1.92
N ASP A 139 14.63 -0.84 1.81
CA ASP A 139 14.23 -1.42 0.52
C ASP A 139 12.70 -1.54 0.33
N SER A 140 11.93 -0.93 1.23
CA SER A 140 10.47 -0.86 1.21
C SER A 140 9.75 -2.21 1.19
N GLN A 141 10.41 -3.29 1.61
CA GLN A 141 9.75 -4.58 1.86
C GLN A 141 8.75 -4.45 3.00
N ARG A 142 7.57 -5.03 2.81
CA ARG A 142 6.46 -4.96 3.76
C ARG A 142 6.14 -6.33 4.29
N TYR A 143 6.11 -6.47 5.61
CA TYR A 143 5.51 -7.60 6.31
C TYR A 143 4.08 -7.18 6.63
N VAL A 144 3.09 -7.99 6.28
CA VAL A 144 1.67 -7.62 6.40
C VAL A 144 0.92 -8.70 7.18
N THR A 145 0.03 -8.26 8.05
CA THR A 145 -0.93 -9.11 8.78
C THR A 145 -2.24 -8.36 8.96
N MET A 146 -3.28 -9.07 9.40
CA MET A 146 -4.58 -8.51 9.74
C MET A 146 -4.84 -8.69 11.23
N ALA A 147 -5.43 -7.68 11.86
CA ALA A 147 -5.86 -7.78 13.23
C ALA A 147 -7.11 -8.67 13.37
N ASP A 148 -7.25 -9.36 14.50
CA ASP A 148 -8.40 -10.18 14.82
C ASP A 148 -9.64 -9.35 15.22
N SER A 149 -10.69 -10.00 15.72
CA SER A 149 -11.93 -9.33 16.15
C SER A 149 -11.76 -8.44 17.39
N LEU A 150 -10.67 -8.59 18.14
CA LEU A 150 -10.31 -7.81 19.31
C LEU A 150 -9.17 -6.82 19.01
N GLY A 151 -8.85 -6.62 17.73
CA GLY A 151 -7.78 -5.73 17.27
C GLY A 151 -6.37 -6.25 17.52
N HIS A 152 -6.20 -7.50 17.97
CA HIS A 152 -4.88 -8.09 18.16
C HIS A 152 -4.22 -8.43 16.83
N TYR A 153 -2.93 -8.14 16.72
CA TYR A 153 -2.15 -8.50 15.55
C TYR A 153 -0.83 -9.15 15.94
N GLU A 154 -0.34 -10.02 15.06
CA GLU A 154 0.98 -10.63 15.13
C GLU A 154 1.62 -10.69 13.74
N LEU A 155 2.78 -10.06 13.61
CA LEU A 155 3.70 -10.20 12.49
C LEU A 155 4.79 -11.18 12.91
N HIS A 156 5.03 -12.20 12.11
CA HIS A 156 6.03 -13.23 12.39
C HIS A 156 7.12 -13.25 11.32
N ASN A 157 8.21 -13.95 11.66
CA ASN A 157 9.33 -14.22 10.77
C ASN A 157 10.01 -12.96 10.24
N LEU A 158 10.04 -11.90 11.06
CA LEU A 158 10.81 -10.71 10.74
C LEU A 158 12.30 -10.98 10.97
N ALA A 159 13.13 -10.48 10.05
CA ALA A 159 14.55 -10.36 10.32
C ALA A 159 14.81 -9.35 11.45
N ALA A 160 15.96 -9.46 12.12
CA ALA A 160 16.37 -8.42 13.05
C ALA A 160 16.64 -7.12 12.26
N GLY A 161 16.13 -5.99 12.73
CA GLY A 161 16.27 -4.72 12.04
C GLY A 161 15.30 -3.64 12.48
N THR A 162 15.36 -2.50 11.77
CA THR A 162 14.51 -1.33 12.01
C THR A 162 13.40 -1.26 10.98
N TYR A 163 12.18 -1.06 11.45
CA TYR A 163 10.96 -1.06 10.67
C TYR A 163 10.13 0.19 10.94
N VAL A 164 9.44 0.67 9.92
CA VAL A 164 8.28 1.55 10.10
C VAL A 164 7.07 0.65 10.29
N LEU A 165 6.55 0.60 11.51
CA LEU A 165 5.34 -0.14 11.85
C LEU A 165 4.14 0.78 11.64
N ARG A 166 3.15 0.32 10.88
CA ARG A 166 1.96 1.08 10.55
C ARG A 166 0.72 0.21 10.74
N GLY A 167 -0.30 0.76 11.40
CA GLY A 167 -1.62 0.15 11.52
C GLY A 167 -2.64 1.02 10.81
N ILE A 168 -3.49 0.41 9.97
CA ILE A 168 -4.45 1.08 9.10
C ILE A 168 -5.83 0.47 9.34
N VAL A 169 -6.82 1.31 9.61
CA VAL A 169 -8.24 0.92 9.61
C VAL A 169 -8.72 0.98 8.17
N ASP A 170 -8.43 -0.09 7.43
CA ASP A 170 -8.76 -0.26 6.01
C ASP A 170 -10.25 -0.55 5.84
N GLN A 171 -11.03 0.51 5.56
CA GLN A 171 -12.49 0.42 5.51
C GLN A 171 -12.98 -0.18 4.18
N ASN A 172 -12.27 0.11 3.09
CA ASN A 172 -12.65 -0.34 1.76
C ASN A 172 -12.01 -1.69 1.37
N ARG A 173 -11.13 -2.22 2.23
CA ARG A 173 -10.46 -3.51 2.13
C ARG A 173 -9.55 -3.60 0.90
N ASN A 174 -9.00 -2.47 0.47
CA ASN A 174 -8.12 -2.41 -0.69
C ASN A 174 -6.65 -2.71 -0.34
N ARG A 175 -6.32 -2.85 0.95
CA ARG A 175 -4.96 -3.10 1.49
C ARG A 175 -3.93 -2.05 1.13
N ASP A 176 -4.40 -0.84 0.89
CA ASP A 176 -3.57 0.35 0.76
C ASP A 176 -3.98 1.36 1.83
N LEU A 177 -3.18 2.41 2.00
CA LEU A 177 -3.54 3.52 2.87
C LEU A 177 -4.28 4.57 2.03
N ASP A 178 -5.56 4.77 2.30
CA ASP A 178 -6.32 5.83 1.66
C ASP A 178 -6.43 7.11 2.49
N PRO A 179 -6.62 8.28 1.85
CA PRO A 179 -6.55 9.56 2.56
C PRO A 179 -7.61 9.82 3.63
N ARG A 180 -8.65 8.98 3.71
CA ARG A 180 -9.72 9.09 4.73
C ARG A 180 -9.62 8.02 5.80
N GLU A 181 -8.65 7.11 5.70
CA GLU A 181 -8.51 6.00 6.61
C GLU A 181 -7.70 6.40 7.84
N LEU A 182 -8.06 5.79 8.96
CA LEU A 182 -7.38 6.01 10.23
C LEU A 182 -6.09 5.21 10.21
N TYR A 183 -4.98 5.84 10.61
CA TYR A 183 -3.74 5.11 10.72
C TYR A 183 -2.81 5.67 11.80
N ASP A 184 -1.91 4.81 12.25
CA ASP A 184 -0.79 5.18 13.11
C ASP A 184 0.53 4.70 12.52
N THR A 185 1.62 5.36 12.84
CA THR A 185 2.94 5.01 12.32
C THR A 185 4.03 5.26 13.35
N LEU A 186 4.86 4.23 13.56
CA LEU A 186 5.93 4.20 14.56
C LEU A 186 7.22 3.70 13.88
N THR A 187 8.38 4.12 14.38
CA THR A 187 9.63 3.43 14.06
C THR A 187 9.98 2.48 15.20
N VAL A 188 10.25 1.22 14.86
CA VAL A 188 10.55 0.16 15.82
C VAL A 188 11.81 -0.60 15.44
N THR A 189 12.52 -1.14 16.42
CA THR A 189 13.65 -2.05 16.20
C THR A 189 13.29 -3.41 16.77
N VAL A 190 13.45 -4.46 15.96
CA VAL A 190 13.14 -5.85 16.31
C VAL A 190 14.45 -6.64 16.38
N GLN A 191 14.60 -7.42 17.45
CA GLN A 191 15.62 -8.46 17.56
C GLN A 191 14.93 -9.83 17.64
N ASP A 192 14.18 -10.07 18.73
CA ASP A 192 13.45 -11.33 18.93
C ASP A 192 11.93 -11.11 18.95
N SER A 193 11.43 -10.42 19.98
CA SER A 193 10.00 -10.12 20.09
C SER A 193 9.80 -8.67 20.53
N LEU A 194 8.74 -8.06 20.01
CA LEU A 194 8.39 -6.69 20.31
C LEU A 194 6.88 -6.56 20.45
N LYS A 195 6.42 -6.01 21.57
CA LYS A 195 5.00 -5.66 21.75
C LYS A 195 4.78 -4.16 21.56
N ARG A 196 3.90 -3.75 20.64
CA ARG A 196 3.55 -2.33 20.40
C ARG A 196 2.08 -2.13 20.10
N GLU A 197 1.48 -1.15 20.75
CA GLU A 197 0.11 -0.73 20.45
C GLU A 197 0.13 0.35 19.37
N LEU A 198 -0.91 0.36 18.54
CA LEU A 198 -1.10 1.31 17.45
C LEU A 198 -2.42 2.04 17.69
N HIS A 199 -2.39 3.37 17.68
CA HIS A 199 -3.56 4.21 17.94
C HIS A 199 -3.93 4.94 16.65
N ALA A 200 -4.75 4.29 15.83
CA ALA A 200 -5.15 4.80 14.53
C ALA A 200 -5.99 6.07 14.71
N ILE A 201 -5.50 7.16 14.15
CA ILE A 201 -6.15 8.48 14.17
C ILE A 201 -6.39 8.96 12.74
N PRO A 202 -7.38 9.86 12.53
CA PRO A 202 -7.50 10.54 11.26
C PRO A 202 -6.32 11.49 11.12
N ARG A 203 -5.48 11.28 10.10
CA ARG A 203 -4.46 12.26 9.73
C ARG A 203 -4.95 12.98 8.48
N ASP A 204 -5.24 14.28 8.59
CA ASP A 204 -5.51 15.11 7.41
C ASP A 204 -4.20 15.33 6.66
N THR A 205 -3.80 14.34 5.87
CA THR A 205 -2.66 14.41 4.95
C THR A 205 -3.09 14.83 3.54
N LEU A 206 -4.37 15.17 3.35
CA LEU A 206 -4.85 15.68 2.07
C LEU A 206 -4.34 17.11 1.89
N GLY A 207 -3.30 17.24 1.06
CA GLY A 207 -2.90 18.54 0.53
C GLY A 207 -4.05 19.20 -0.26
N PRO A 208 -3.95 20.50 -0.50
CA PRO A 208 -4.93 21.26 -1.28
C PRO A 208 -5.08 20.67 -2.69
N GLY A 209 -6.30 20.29 -3.06
CA GLY A 209 -6.66 19.81 -4.39
C GLY A 209 -6.93 20.97 -5.36
N ILE A 210 -6.75 20.74 -6.67
CA ILE A 210 -7.10 21.73 -7.69
C ILE A 210 -8.62 21.73 -7.87
N GLU A 211 -9.27 22.81 -7.49
CA GLU A 211 -10.71 23.01 -7.66
C GLU A 211 -11.05 23.51 -9.07
N ARG A 212 -10.22 24.41 -9.62
CA ARG A 212 -10.45 25.00 -10.93
C ARG A 212 -9.15 25.39 -11.62
N VAL A 213 -9.10 25.24 -12.94
CA VAL A 213 -8.06 25.78 -13.82
C VAL A 213 -8.72 26.76 -14.78
N GLU A 214 -8.21 27.99 -14.83
CA GLU A 214 -8.66 29.06 -15.72
C GLU A 214 -7.51 29.45 -16.65
N ILE A 215 -7.79 29.52 -17.95
CA ILE A 215 -6.84 30.07 -18.93
C ILE A 215 -6.98 31.59 -18.89
N MET A 216 -5.92 32.28 -18.45
CA MET A 216 -5.94 33.75 -18.40
C MET A 216 -5.59 34.35 -19.77
N ASP A 217 -4.55 33.81 -20.40
CA ASP A 217 -4.11 34.17 -21.75
C ASP A 217 -3.30 33.02 -22.38
N SER A 218 -2.57 33.27 -23.47
CA SER A 218 -1.78 32.25 -24.17
C SER A 218 -0.57 31.72 -23.39
N LEU A 219 -0.17 32.38 -22.29
CA LEU A 219 1.02 32.07 -21.51
C LEU A 219 0.72 31.82 -20.02
N HIS A 220 -0.46 32.20 -19.52
CA HIS A 220 -0.80 32.13 -18.10
C HIS A 220 -2.03 31.27 -17.82
N LEU A 221 -1.86 30.36 -16.85
CA LEU A 221 -2.95 29.60 -16.23
C LEU A 221 -3.11 30.04 -14.78
N ARG A 222 -4.36 30.14 -14.33
CA ARG A 222 -4.71 30.36 -12.92
C ARG A 222 -5.31 29.08 -12.35
N LEU A 223 -4.71 28.60 -11.26
CA LEU A 223 -5.23 27.47 -10.49
C LEU A 223 -5.92 28.00 -9.23
N ARG A 224 -7.12 27.50 -8.95
CA ARG A 224 -7.82 27.68 -7.67
C ARG A 224 -7.80 26.35 -6.93
N PHE A 225 -7.43 26.38 -5.66
CA PHE A 225 -7.39 25.20 -4.81
C PHE A 225 -8.63 25.15 -3.92
N ASP A 226 -9.05 23.94 -3.55
CA ASP A 226 -10.21 23.68 -2.68
C ASP A 226 -9.95 24.06 -1.21
N ARG A 227 -8.68 24.23 -0.84
CA ARG A 227 -8.21 24.66 0.48
C ARG A 227 -7.16 25.75 0.35
N ALA A 228 -6.98 26.51 1.43
CA ALA A 228 -5.95 27.53 1.49
C ALA A 228 -4.56 26.89 1.40
N LEU A 229 -3.68 27.50 0.60
CA LEU A 229 -2.24 27.22 0.63
C LEU A 229 -1.61 27.99 1.81
N ASP A 230 -0.56 27.41 2.41
CA ASP A 230 0.26 28.16 3.35
C ASP A 230 0.89 29.38 2.65
N THR A 231 0.68 30.56 3.23
CA THR A 231 1.19 31.82 2.68
C THR A 231 2.72 31.94 2.73
N ALA A 232 3.40 31.15 3.57
CA ALA A 232 4.86 31.10 3.66
C ALA A 232 5.48 30.09 2.69
N GLN A 233 4.68 29.21 2.08
CA GLN A 233 5.16 28.20 1.15
C GLN A 233 5.72 28.85 -0.12
N THR A 234 6.96 28.49 -0.48
CA THR A 234 7.54 28.91 -1.75
C THR A 234 6.99 28.04 -2.87
N ILE A 235 6.20 28.65 -3.75
CA ILE A 235 5.63 27.99 -4.92
C ILE A 235 6.71 27.93 -6.00
N VAL A 236 7.01 26.74 -6.50
CA VAL A 236 8.02 26.51 -7.55
C VAL A 236 7.44 25.67 -8.69
N PRO A 237 7.92 25.80 -9.94
CA PRO A 237 7.39 25.06 -11.08
C PRO A 237 7.40 23.55 -10.93
N THR A 238 8.36 22.98 -10.20
CA THR A 238 8.49 21.53 -9.98
C THR A 238 7.36 20.92 -9.15
N MET A 239 6.55 21.75 -8.48
CA MET A 239 5.34 21.31 -7.78
C MET A 239 4.17 21.00 -8.72
N PHE A 240 4.30 21.37 -10.00
CA PHE A 240 3.23 21.24 -10.98
C PHE A 240 3.70 20.43 -12.19
N THR A 241 2.75 19.78 -12.85
CA THR A 241 3.00 19.10 -14.12
C THR A 241 1.87 19.48 -15.06
N LEU A 242 2.22 20.07 -16.20
CA LEU A 242 1.29 20.36 -17.28
C LEU A 242 1.56 19.39 -18.42
N LYS A 243 0.52 18.74 -18.94
CA LYS A 243 0.61 17.80 -20.06
C LYS A 243 -0.41 18.15 -21.12
N LYS A 244 -0.07 17.91 -22.39
CA LYS A 244 -1.03 17.91 -23.50
C LYS A 244 -1.91 16.66 -23.43
N GLY A 245 -2.98 16.64 -24.24
CA GLY A 245 -3.86 15.47 -24.37
C GLY A 245 -3.15 14.19 -24.84
N ASP A 246 -2.01 14.33 -25.53
CA ASP A 246 -1.13 13.22 -25.93
C ASP A 246 -0.11 12.81 -24.84
N SER A 247 -0.26 13.32 -23.61
CA SER A 247 0.64 13.12 -22.46
C SER A 247 2.03 13.75 -22.58
N THR A 248 2.32 14.54 -23.61
CA THR A 248 3.58 15.30 -23.72
C THR A 248 3.64 16.38 -22.65
N ALA A 249 4.72 16.41 -21.86
CA ALA A 249 4.91 17.41 -20.82
C ALA A 249 5.17 18.81 -21.42
N ILE A 250 4.51 19.82 -20.87
CA ILE A 250 4.74 21.23 -21.17
C ILE A 250 5.57 21.83 -20.03
N ALA A 251 6.69 22.47 -20.37
CA ALA A 251 7.55 23.11 -19.38
C ALA A 251 6.83 24.30 -18.73
N ILE A 252 6.84 24.34 -17.40
CA ILE A 252 6.37 25.47 -16.61
C ILE A 252 7.60 26.30 -16.24
N THR A 253 7.70 27.52 -16.77
CA THR A 253 8.85 28.40 -16.55
C THR A 253 8.76 29.12 -15.21
N GLN A 254 7.55 29.42 -14.74
CA GLN A 254 7.30 30.13 -13.50
C GLN A 254 5.99 29.65 -12.86
N ALA A 255 6.00 29.51 -11.53
CA ALA A 255 4.81 29.29 -10.73
C ALA A 255 4.89 30.22 -9.52
N ILE A 256 3.88 31.06 -9.34
CA ILE A 256 3.85 32.06 -8.27
C ILE A 256 2.44 32.19 -7.69
N GLY A 257 2.34 32.65 -6.44
CA GLY A 257 1.06 32.89 -5.79
C GLY A 257 0.28 34.02 -6.47
N GLY A 258 -1.05 33.92 -6.49
CA GLY A 258 -1.91 34.90 -7.18
C GLY A 258 -1.72 36.35 -6.72
N ARG A 259 -1.37 36.58 -5.44
CA ARG A 259 -1.02 37.91 -4.92
C ARG A 259 0.28 38.45 -5.51
N ALA A 260 1.30 37.59 -5.67
CA ALA A 260 2.57 37.97 -6.28
C ALA A 260 2.40 38.29 -7.77
N PHE A 261 1.64 37.46 -8.51
CA PHE A 261 1.33 37.72 -9.91
C PHE A 261 0.66 39.08 -10.14
N LYS A 262 -0.33 39.43 -9.31
CA LYS A 262 -1.03 40.71 -9.41
C LYS A 262 -0.07 41.90 -9.19
N ARG A 263 0.82 41.81 -8.20
CA ARG A 263 1.85 42.84 -7.97
C ARG A 263 2.76 43.01 -9.19
N THR A 264 3.24 41.91 -9.79
CA THR A 264 4.09 41.98 -10.98
C THR A 264 3.39 42.63 -12.18
N GLN A 265 2.10 42.37 -12.37
CA GLN A 265 1.32 43.05 -13.42
C GLN A 265 1.16 44.55 -13.14
N ASP A 266 0.80 44.92 -11.91
CA ASP A 266 0.62 46.33 -11.51
C ASP A 266 1.93 47.12 -11.68
N ASP A 267 3.06 46.53 -11.29
CA ASP A 267 4.39 47.15 -11.42
C ASP A 267 4.81 47.29 -12.89
N SER A 268 4.54 46.28 -13.72
CA SER A 268 4.83 46.33 -15.16
C SER A 268 3.98 47.39 -15.89
N ALA A 269 2.70 47.52 -15.52
CA ALA A 269 1.81 48.53 -16.08
C ALA A 269 2.25 49.95 -15.71
N ARG A 270 2.68 50.16 -14.45
CA ARG A 270 3.25 51.44 -13.99
C ARG A 270 4.55 51.79 -14.72
N ALA A 271 5.46 50.83 -14.87
CA ALA A 271 6.72 51.05 -15.59
C ALA A 271 6.48 51.45 -17.05
N LYS A 272 5.53 50.80 -17.72
CA LYS A 272 5.15 51.12 -19.10
C LYS A 272 4.51 52.51 -19.22
N ALA A 273 3.60 52.86 -18.30
CA ALA A 273 2.99 54.19 -18.26
C ALA A 273 4.04 55.30 -18.04
N VAL A 274 5.05 55.05 -17.19
CA VAL A 274 6.16 55.98 -17.00
C VAL A 274 7.00 56.11 -18.27
N GLN A 275 7.32 55.01 -18.97
CA GLN A 275 8.05 55.08 -20.24
C GLN A 275 7.28 55.80 -21.35
N ASP A 276 5.95 55.60 -21.44
CA ASP A 276 5.11 56.26 -22.44
C ASP A 276 4.92 57.76 -22.14
N SER A 277 5.03 58.19 -20.87
CA SER A 277 4.99 59.61 -20.47
C SER A 277 6.28 60.41 -20.74
N ILE A 278 7.38 59.73 -21.08
CA ILE A 278 8.70 60.34 -21.35
C ILE A 278 8.93 60.53 -22.86
N ARG A 279 7.96 60.18 -23.70
CA ARG A 279 8.02 60.27 -25.16
C ARG A 279 7.06 61.32 -25.71
#